data_AF-A0A4R8KNU5-F1
#
_entry.id   AF-A0A4R8KNU5-F1
#
_cell.length_a   1.000
_cell.length_b   1.000
_cell.length_c   1.000
_cell.angle_alpha   90.00
_cell.angle_beta   90.00
_cell.angle_gamma   90.00
#
_symmetry.space_group_name_H-M   'P 1'
#
loop_
_entity.id
_entity.type
_entity.pdbx_description
1 polymer ?
#
loop_
_entity_poly.entity_id
_entity_poly.type
_entity_poly.pdbx_seq_one_letter_code
_entity_poly.pdbx_strand_id
1 'polypeptide(L)' 'MSAPISNVRPDPDKVLTDIVDYVLNYKVDSTLALETARNCLIDTLGCGLEALSYPACT' A
#
# COMPACT_ATOMS: atom_id res chain seq x y z
N MET A 1 43.96 -7.27 10.04
CA MET A 1 43.12 -8.28 10.72
C MET A 1 41.68 -7.82 10.60
N SER A 2 40.88 -8.49 9.78
CA SER A 2 39.46 -8.13 9.63
C SER A 2 38.67 -8.68 10.82
N ALA A 3 37.74 -7.88 11.35
CA ALA A 3 36.85 -8.31 12.42
C ALA A 3 35.90 -9.43 11.94
N PRO A 4 35.47 -10.34 12.83
CA PRO A 4 34.50 -11.38 12.48
C PRO A 4 33.16 -10.76 12.08
N ILE A 5 32.57 -11.23 10.99
CA ILE A 5 31.24 -10.82 10.53
C ILE A 5 30.20 -11.48 11.45
N SER A 6 29.26 -10.68 11.97
CA SER A 6 28.18 -11.16 12.81
C SER A 6 27.13 -11.91 11.98
N ASN A 7 26.69 -13.09 12.47
CA ASN A 7 25.56 -13.85 11.90
C ASN A 7 24.20 -13.43 12.50
N VAL A 8 24.19 -12.42 13.36
CA VAL A 8 22.93 -11.87 13.89
C VAL A 8 22.24 -11.12 12.77
N ARG A 9 21.00 -11.53 12.46
CA ARG A 9 20.16 -10.84 11.48
C ARG A 9 19.90 -9.40 11.96
N PRO A 10 20.20 -8.36 11.16
CA PRO A 10 19.84 -6.99 11.49
C PRO A 10 18.32 -6.82 11.58
N ASP A 11 17.90 -5.81 12.34
CA ASP A 11 16.52 -5.38 12.34
C ASP A 11 16.09 -4.89 10.94
N PRO A 12 14.79 -4.92 10.61
CA PRO A 12 14.29 -4.39 9.35
C PRO A 12 14.64 -2.91 9.16
N ASP A 13 14.82 -2.50 7.91
CA ASP A 13 15.10 -1.10 7.58
C ASP A 13 14.00 -0.18 8.12
N LYS A 14 14.41 1.00 8.60
CA LYS A 14 13.50 1.98 9.19
C LYS A 14 12.32 2.33 8.26
N VAL A 15 12.55 2.43 6.96
CA VAL A 15 11.47 2.72 5.99
C VAL A 15 10.38 1.64 6.03
N LEU A 16 10.78 0.37 6.19
CA LEU A 16 9.84 -0.74 6.29
C LEU A 16 9.06 -0.69 7.61
N THR A 17 9.74 -0.40 8.72
CA THR A 17 9.07 -0.29 10.03
C THR A 17 8.12 0.91 10.05
N ASP A 18 8.50 2.06 9.50
CA ASP A 18 7.66 3.26 9.45
C ASP A 18 6.36 3.02 8.64
N ILE A 19 6.45 2.30 7.51
CA ILE A 19 5.27 1.90 6.72
C ILE A 19 4.36 0.97 7.52
N VAL A 20 4.93 -0.05 8.16
CA VAL A 20 4.16 -1.03 8.95
C VAL A 20 3.50 -0.36 10.14
N ASP A 21 4.20 0.52 10.85
CA ASP A 21 3.67 1.24 11.99
C ASP A 21 2.49 2.13 11.59
N TYR A 22 2.57 2.79 10.43
CA TYR A 22 1.44 3.52 9.86
C TYR A 22 0.27 2.57 9.54
N VAL A 23 0.50 1.50 8.78
CA VAL A 23 -0.57 0.59 8.33
C VAL A 23 -1.28 -0.09 9.51
N LEU A 24 -0.56 -0.48 10.55
CA LEU A 24 -1.14 -1.22 11.68
C LEU A 24 -1.79 -0.31 12.71
N ASN A 25 -1.24 0.87 12.96
CA ASN A 25 -1.61 1.66 14.14
C ASN A 25 -2.30 2.99 13.80
N TYR A 26 -2.13 3.51 12.58
CA TYR A 26 -2.76 4.78 12.21
C TYR A 26 -4.26 4.58 11.94
N LYS A 27 -5.08 5.37 12.61
CA LYS A 27 -6.52 5.40 12.37
C LYS A 27 -6.86 6.61 11.50
N VAL A 28 -7.40 6.33 10.31
CA VAL A 28 -7.93 7.38 9.42
C VAL A 28 -9.28 7.87 9.98
N ASP A 29 -9.37 9.15 10.34
CA ASP A 29 -10.57 9.79 10.90
C ASP A 29 -11.08 10.99 10.06
N SER A 30 -10.62 11.10 8.81
CA SER A 30 -11.04 12.14 7.88
C SER A 30 -12.26 11.73 7.06
N THR A 31 -13.40 12.37 7.31
CA THR A 31 -14.63 12.19 6.52
C THR A 31 -14.38 12.45 5.04
N LEU A 32 -13.69 13.53 4.69
CA LEU A 32 -13.37 13.87 3.30
C LEU A 32 -12.54 12.77 2.63
N ALA A 33 -11.58 12.18 3.34
CA ALA A 33 -10.77 11.09 2.81
C ALA A 33 -11.61 9.84 2.52
N LEU A 34 -12.51 9.46 3.43
CA LEU A 34 -13.38 8.30 3.27
C LEU A 34 -14.43 8.50 2.15
N GLU A 35 -15.02 9.70 2.06
CA GLU A 35 -15.95 10.03 0.98
C GLU A 35 -15.26 10.03 -0.39
N THR A 36 -14.05 10.60 -0.45
CA THR A 36 -13.26 10.61 -1.69
C THR A 36 -12.83 9.19 -2.08
N ALA A 37 -12.40 8.36 -1.12
CA ALA A 37 -12.04 6.96 -1.35
C ALA A 37 -13.23 6.15 -1.88
N ARG A 38 -14.45 6.40 -1.37
CA ARG A 38 -15.67 5.80 -1.92
C ARG A 38 -15.90 6.19 -3.38
N ASN A 39 -15.72 7.45 -3.73
CA ASN A 39 -15.88 7.90 -5.12
C ASN A 39 -14.80 7.30 -6.03
N CYS A 40 -13.55 7.24 -5.55
CA CYS A 40 -12.44 6.60 -6.26
C CYS A 40 -12.69 5.09 -6.49
N LEU A 41 -13.31 4.39 -5.53
CA LEU A 41 -13.73 3.00 -5.73
C LEU A 41 -14.74 2.86 -6.87
N ILE A 42 -15.76 3.72 -6.93
CA ILE A 42 -16.77 3.70 -7.98
C ILE A 42 -16.12 3.96 -9.35
N ASP A 43 -15.25 4.96 -9.42
CA ASP A 43 -14.48 5.31 -10.63
C ASP A 43 -13.62 4.13 -11.11
N THR A 44 -12.82 3.54 -10.21
CA THR A 44 -11.93 2.41 -10.53
C THR A 44 -12.71 1.19 -11.05
N LEU A 45 -13.84 0.88 -10.41
CA LEU A 45 -14.73 -0.19 -10.86
C LEU A 45 -15.34 0.13 -12.23
N GLY A 46 -15.76 1.38 -12.46
CA GLY A 46 -16.27 1.84 -13.75
C GLY A 46 -15.26 1.62 -14.87
N CYS A 47 -14.02 2.07 -14.68
CA CYS A 47 -12.93 1.86 -15.63
C CYS A 47 -12.68 0.36 -15.90
N GLY A 48 -12.67 -0.46 -14.84
CA GLY A 48 -12.46 -1.91 -14.97
C GLY A 48 -13.58 -2.61 -15.76
N LEU A 49 -14.84 -2.22 -15.54
CA LEU A 49 -15.98 -2.78 -16.27
C LEU A 49 -16.01 -2.34 -17.73
N GLU A 50 -15.70 -1.07 -18.01
CA GLU A 50 -15.59 -0.55 -19.39
C GLU A 50 -14.51 -1.28 -20.18
N ALA A 51 -13.36 -1.55 -19.54
CA ALA A 51 -12.24 -2.26 -20.16
C ALA A 51 -12.61 -3.67 -20.69
N LEU A 52 -13.62 -4.33 -20.11
CA LEU A 52 -14.11 -5.64 -20.58
C LEU A 52 -14.75 -5.59 -21.98
N SER A 53 -15.08 -4.40 -22.48
CA SER A 53 -15.59 -4.20 -23.84
C SER A 53 -14.48 -4.21 -24.90
N TYR A 54 -13.21 -4.23 -24.48
CA TYR A 54 -12.05 -4.17 -25.35
C TYR A 54 -11.38 -5.56 -25.41
N PRO A 55 -11.44 -6.27 -26.56
CA PRO A 55 -10.86 -7.62 -26.68
C PRO A 55 -9.36 -7.71 -26.41
N ALA A 56 -8.63 -6.59 -26.46
CA ALA A 56 -7.21 -6.53 -26.11
C ALA A 56 -6.95 -6.59 -24.58
N CYS A 57 -8.00 -6.43 -23.76
CA CYS A 57 -7.91 -6.33 -22.30
C CYS A 57 -8.51 -7.56 -21.57
N THR A 58 -8.91 -8.59 -22.32
CA THR A 58 -9.43 -9.88 -21.81
C THR A 58 -8.69 -11.06 -22.42
#